data_AF-A0A6B3H6S8-F1
#
_entry.id   AF-A0A6B3H6S8-F1
#
_cell.length_a   1.000
_cell.length_b   1.000
_cell.length_c   1.000
_cell.angle_alpha   90.00
_cell.angle_beta   90.00
_cell.angle_gamma   90.00
#
_symmetry.space_group_name_H-M   'P 1'
#
loop_
_entity.id
_entity.type
_entity.pdbx_description
1 polymer ?
#
loop_
_entity_poly.entity_id
_entity_poly.type
_entity_poly.pdbx_seq_one_letter_code
_entity_poly.pdbx_strand_id
1 'polypeptide(L)'
;MTGSKYELYGRPEKPADVNQEFMTVQETAYVLGCSVPTVRRRLKALGIKAYPGRRITTSKQDRLDIHNASRETPQKRRRLAAAA
;
A
#
# COMPACT_ATOMS: atom_id res chain seq x y z
N MET A 1 -1.18 -31.41 2.47
CA MET A 1 -1.45 -30.41 3.53
C MET A 1 -0.88 -29.06 3.11
N THR A 2 -1.67 -28.25 2.41
CA THR A 2 -1.31 -26.90 1.99
C THR A 2 -1.69 -25.95 3.12
N GLY A 3 -0.68 -25.41 3.79
CA GLY A 3 -0.80 -24.90 5.15
C GLY A 3 -1.57 -23.59 5.33
N SER A 4 -2.29 -23.54 6.45
CA SER A 4 -2.92 -22.37 7.09
C SER A 4 -2.06 -21.10 7.10
N LYS A 5 -0.72 -21.20 7.00
CA LYS A 5 0.16 -20.03 6.88
C LYS A 5 -0.15 -19.16 5.66
N TYR A 6 -0.53 -19.74 4.52
CA TYR A 6 -0.77 -19.00 3.28
C TYR A 6 -2.17 -18.37 3.22
N GLU A 7 -3.11 -18.82 4.06
CA GLU A 7 -4.47 -18.28 4.15
C GLU A 7 -4.51 -16.91 4.88
N LEU A 8 -3.49 -16.65 5.72
CA LEU A 8 -3.28 -15.39 6.42
C LEU A 8 -2.43 -14.40 5.61
N TYR A 9 -1.57 -14.90 4.71
CA TYR A 9 -0.76 -14.05 3.84
C TYR A 9 -1.65 -13.30 2.84
N GLY A 10 -1.75 -11.99 3.01
CA GLY A 10 -2.53 -11.12 2.11
C GLY A 10 -3.71 -10.42 2.79
N ARG A 11 -3.99 -10.71 4.07
CA ARG A 11 -4.92 -9.91 4.87
C ARG A 11 -4.21 -8.67 5.43
N PRO A 12 -4.87 -7.50 5.46
CA PRO A 12 -4.41 -6.35 6.21
C PRO A 12 -4.22 -6.71 7.69
N GLU A 13 -3.15 -6.21 8.31
CA GLU A 13 -2.80 -6.48 9.71
C GLU A 13 -2.71 -5.16 10.46
N LYS A 14 -3.23 -5.10 11.69
CA LYS A 14 -3.18 -3.88 12.49
C LYS A 14 -1.73 -3.64 12.96
N PRO A 15 -1.13 -2.46 12.71
CA PRO A 15 0.21 -2.16 13.22
C PRO A 15 0.21 -2.03 14.75
N ALA A 16 1.37 -2.27 15.36
CA ALA A 16 1.57 -2.03 16.78
C ALA A 16 1.39 -0.55 17.14
N ASP A 17 1.92 0.35 16.30
CA ASP A 17 1.69 1.79 16.37
C ASP A 17 1.35 2.35 14.98
N VAL A 18 0.28 3.14 14.88
CA VAL A 18 -0.16 3.78 13.63
C VAL A 18 0.84 4.87 13.17
N ASN A 19 1.64 5.41 14.10
CA ASN A 19 2.61 6.47 13.82
C ASN A 19 4.03 5.97 13.55
N GLN A 20 4.28 4.65 13.59
CA GLN A 20 5.61 4.11 13.35
C GLN A 20 6.12 4.46 11.94
N GLU A 21 7.42 4.73 11.85
CA GLU A 21 8.04 5.18 10.59
C GLU A 21 7.91 4.11 9.51
N PHE A 22 8.27 2.88 9.85
CA PHE A 22 8.33 1.75 8.93
C PHE A 22 7.21 0.75 9.19
N MET A 23 6.50 0.36 8.14
CA MET A 23 5.41 -0.60 8.18
C MET A 23 5.60 -1.68 7.13
N THR A 24 5.15 -2.89 7.42
CA THR A 24 4.98 -3.93 6.41
C THR A 24 3.85 -3.57 5.45
N VAL A 25 3.80 -4.24 4.30
CA VAL A 25 2.70 -4.04 3.33
C VAL A 25 1.33 -4.38 3.92
N GLN A 26 1.24 -5.32 4.87
CA GLN A 26 -0.03 -5.69 5.52
C GLN A 26 -0.51 -4.60 6.47
N GLU A 27 0.40 -4.02 7.25
CA GLU A 27 0.14 -2.87 8.11
C GLU A 27 -0.24 -1.63 7.29
N THR A 28 0.48 -1.38 6.19
CA THR A 28 0.14 -0.29 5.28
C THR A 28 -1.21 -0.49 4.61
N ALA A 29 -1.56 -1.72 4.26
CA ALA A 29 -2.89 -2.04 3.73
C ALA A 29 -3.99 -1.74 4.77
N TYR A 30 -3.72 -2.03 6.05
CA TYR A 30 -4.64 -1.74 7.15
C TYR A 30 -4.82 -0.24 7.35
N VAL A 31 -3.71 0.52 7.44
CA VAL A 31 -3.73 1.98 7.62
C VAL A 31 -4.41 2.69 6.46
N LEU A 32 -4.20 2.22 5.22
CA LEU A 32 -4.83 2.79 4.03
C LEU A 32 -6.25 2.24 3.75
N GLY A 33 -6.75 1.32 4.57
CA GLY A 33 -8.09 0.74 4.40
C GLY A 33 -8.29 0.01 3.07
N CYS A 34 -7.26 -0.66 2.55
CA CYS A 34 -7.32 -1.33 1.25
C CYS A 34 -6.70 -2.74 1.28
N SER A 35 -6.79 -3.47 0.16
CA SER A 35 -6.24 -4.82 0.07
C SER A 35 -4.72 -4.83 -0.13
N VAL A 36 -4.03 -5.84 0.42
CA VAL A 36 -2.58 -6.04 0.24
C VAL A 36 -2.16 -6.06 -1.25
N PRO A 37 -2.89 -6.72 -2.17
CA PRO A 37 -2.58 -6.64 -3.60
C PRO A 37 -2.64 -5.22 -4.18
N THR A 38 -3.55 -4.37 -3.67
CA THR A 38 -3.65 -2.97 -4.10
C THR A 38 -2.42 -2.18 -3.72
N VAL A 39 -1.93 -2.35 -2.49
CA VAL A 39 -0.68 -1.71 -2.04
C VAL A 39 0.49 -2.17 -2.90
N ARG A 40 0.65 -3.48 -3.15
CA ARG A 40 1.71 -4.02 -4.02
C ARG A 40 1.66 -3.44 -5.44
N ARG A 41 0.47 -3.32 -6.03
CA ARG A 41 0.30 -2.72 -7.36
C ARG A 41 0.75 -1.26 -7.38
N ARG A 42 0.38 -0.48 -6.35
CA ARG A 42 0.75 0.93 -6.23
C ARG A 42 2.24 1.12 -5.99
N LEU A 43 2.84 0.31 -5.11
CA LEU A 43 4.29 0.31 -4.91
C LEU A 43 5.04 0.04 -6.23
N LYS A 44 4.59 -0.96 -7.01
CA LYS A 44 5.16 -1.24 -8.34
C LYS A 44 4.99 -0.06 -9.30
N ALA A 45 3.81 0.57 -9.32
CA ALA A 45 3.53 1.73 -10.18
C ALA A 45 4.36 2.97 -9.82
N LEU A 46 4.67 3.15 -8.53
CA LEU A 46 5.51 4.24 -8.02
C LEU A 46 7.01 3.92 -8.08
N GLY A 47 7.40 2.71 -8.47
CA GLY A 47 8.81 2.28 -8.51
C GLY A 47 9.44 2.12 -7.11
N ILE A 48 8.64 2.08 -6.05
CA ILE A 48 9.13 1.91 -4.67
C ILE A 48 9.61 0.46 -4.50
N LYS A 49 10.93 0.29 -4.36
CA LYS A 49 11.57 -1.00 -4.14
C LYS A 49 11.66 -1.33 -2.65
N ALA A 50 11.53 -2.62 -2.35
CA ALA A 50 11.48 -3.16 -1.01
C ALA A 50 12.87 -3.53 -0.46
N TYR A 51 13.35 -2.90 0.63
CA TYR A 51 14.54 -3.34 1.38
C TYR A 51 14.45 -2.92 2.87
N PRO A 52 15.05 -3.66 3.84
CA PRO A 52 16.17 -4.61 3.74
C PRO A 52 15.83 -6.09 4.05
N GLY A 53 16.42 -7.02 3.30
CA GLY A 53 16.39 -8.47 3.58
C GLY A 53 15.39 -9.28 2.74
N ARG A 54 14.13 -9.42 3.20
CA ARG A 54 13.10 -10.29 2.59
C ARG A 54 11.66 -9.76 2.60
N ARG A 55 11.35 -8.70 3.37
CA ARG A 55 9.99 -8.14 3.49
C ARG A 55 9.95 -6.75 2.87
N ILE A 56 8.81 -6.43 2.26
CA ILE A 56 8.53 -5.08 1.77
C ILE A 56 8.15 -4.22 2.97
N THR A 57 8.98 -3.21 3.21
CA THR A 57 8.80 -2.20 4.25
C THR A 57 8.51 -0.87 3.56
N THR A 58 7.49 -0.14 4.03
CA THR A 58 7.10 1.18 3.54
C THR A 58 7.32 2.21 4.62
N SER A 59 8.01 3.30 4.30
CA SER A 59 8.17 4.49 5.14
C SER A 59 6.87 5.27 5.29
N LYS A 60 6.87 6.31 6.15
CA LYS A 60 5.72 7.22 6.24
C LYS A 60 5.47 7.97 4.94
N GLN A 61 6.54 8.36 4.25
CA GLN A 61 6.47 9.02 2.94
C GLN A 61 5.84 8.12 1.88
N ASP A 62 6.24 6.85 1.80
CA ASP A 62 5.67 5.91 0.84
C ASP A 62 4.15 5.76 1.02
N ARG A 63 3.67 5.76 2.27
CA ARG A 63 2.22 5.68 2.56
C ARG A 63 1.48 6.91 2.06
N LEU A 64 2.07 8.10 2.21
CA LEU A 64 1.52 9.35 1.68
C LEU A 64 1.47 9.33 0.15
N ASP A 65 2.54 8.87 -0.50
CA ASP A 65 2.62 8.79 -1.97
C ASP A 65 1.57 7.81 -2.53
N ILE A 66 1.41 6.65 -1.87
CA ILE A 66 0.37 5.66 -2.22
C ILE A 66 -1.04 6.26 -2.06
N HIS A 67 -1.28 7.05 -1.00
CA HIS A 67 -2.55 7.73 -0.80
C HIS A 67 -2.81 8.78 -1.87
N ASN A 68 -1.83 9.63 -2.18
CA ASN A 68 -1.97 10.69 -3.18
C ASN A 68 -2.19 10.11 -4.58
N ALA A 69 -1.42 9.10 -4.97
CA ALA A 69 -1.60 8.39 -6.23
C ALA A 69 -3.00 7.76 -6.35
N SER A 70 -3.63 7.37 -5.24
CA SER A 70 -5.00 6.85 -5.24
C SER A 70 -6.06 7.92 -5.55
N ARG A 71 -5.78 9.18 -5.24
CA ARG A 71 -6.66 10.31 -5.55
C ARG A 71 -6.46 10.81 -6.97
N GLU A 72 -5.30 10.60 -7.58
CA GLU A 72 -4.93 11.07 -8.93
C GLU A 72 -5.37 10.16 -10.09
N THR A 73 -6.37 9.31 -9.86
CA THR A 73 -6.86 8.35 -10.86
C THR A 73 -7.28 9.01 -12.19
N PRO A 74 -7.24 8.28 -13.32
CA PRO A 74 -7.63 8.79 -14.64
C PRO A 74 -9.04 9.40 -14.67
N GLN A 75 -9.95 8.93 -13.81
CA GLN A 75 -11.28 9.52 -13.64
C GLN A 75 -11.23 10.94 -13.09
N LYS A 76 -10.33 11.24 -12.14
CA LYS A 76 -10.09 12.61 -11.67
C LYS A 76 -9.42 13.45 -12.76
N ARG A 77 -8.44 12.91 -13.49
CA ARG A 77 -7.82 13.60 -14.64
C ARG A 77 -8.85 13.94 -15.73
N ARG A 78 -9.73 12.99 -16.08
CA ARG A 78 -10.85 13.20 -17.02
C ARG A 78 -11.86 14.23 -16.52
N ARG A 79 -12.23 14.19 -15.24
CA ARG A 79 -13.14 15.19 -14.65
C ARG A 79 -12.53 16.59 -14.63
N LEU A 80 -11.26 16.72 -14.27
CA LEU A 80 -10.56 18.01 -14.30
C LEU A 80 -10.38 18.53 -15.73
N ALA A 81 -10.06 17.66 -16.69
CA ALA A 81 -9.95 18.03 -18.10
C ALA A 81 -11.30 18.37 -18.76
N ALA A 82 -12.41 17.84 -18.23
CA ALA A 82 -13.76 18.17 -18.71
C ALA A 82 -14.37 19.42 -18.02
N ALA A 83 -13.71 19.94 -16.97
CA ALA A 83 -14.16 21.10 -16.20
C ALA A 83 -13.30 22.36 -16.45
N ALA A 84 -12.29 22.25 -17.34
CA ALA A 84 -11.43 23.33 -17.82
C ALA A 84 -11.81 23.67 -19.27
#